data_AF-A0A7C1GLU2-F1
#
_entry.id   AF-A0A7C1GLU2-F1
#
_cell.length_a   1.000
_cell.length_b   1.000
_cell.length_c   1.000
_cell.angle_alpha   90.00
_cell.angle_beta   90.00
_cell.angle_gamma   90.00
#
_symmetry.space_group_name_H-M   'P 1'
#
loop_
_entity.id
_entity.type
_entity.pdbx_description
1 polymer ?
#
loop_
_entity_poly.entity_id
_entity_poly.type
_entity_poly.pdbx_seq_one_letter_code
_entity_poly.pdbx_strand_id
1 'polypeptide(L)'
;MSKYDEIIEIADRIRTTINTAGWKDILNFMKNKKEYYTQIALTEKDLYKIYYAQAFVEAIDTINLEINGLIREGNEAEKLRKK
;
A
#
# COMPACT_ATOMS: atom_id res chain seq x y z
N MET A 1 -14.18 23.49 4.93
CA MET A 1 -13.14 22.91 4.07
C MET A 1 -13.83 22.26 2.90
N SER A 2 -13.37 22.44 1.65
CA SER A 2 -14.00 21.75 0.51
C SER A 2 -13.66 20.27 0.58
N LYS A 3 -14.57 19.40 0.12
CA LYS A 3 -14.32 17.95 0.02
C LYS A 3 -13.06 17.65 -0.83
N TYR A 4 -12.76 18.49 -1.81
CA TYR A 4 -11.53 18.37 -2.59
C TYR A 4 -10.29 18.72 -1.77
N ASP A 5 -10.34 19.71 -0.89
CA ASP A 5 -9.19 20.11 -0.07
C ASP A 5 -8.80 19.01 0.92
N GLU A 6 -9.78 18.32 1.51
CA GLU A 6 -9.55 17.17 2.40
C GLU A 6 -8.84 16.01 1.69
N ILE A 7 -9.27 15.66 0.47
CA ILE A 7 -8.67 14.57 -0.31
C ILE A 7 -7.23 14.93 -0.71
N ILE A 8 -6.99 16.19 -1.10
CA ILE A 8 -5.66 16.68 -1.46
C ILE A 8 -4.73 16.63 -0.24
N GLU A 9 -5.18 17.12 0.92
CA GLU A 9 -4.39 17.12 2.15
C GLU A 9 -4.01 15.68 2.56
N ILE A 10 -4.94 14.73 2.50
CA ILE A 10 -4.67 13.32 2.78
C ILE A 10 -3.59 12.77 1.83
N ALA A 11 -3.74 13.02 0.52
CA ALA A 11 -2.78 12.55 -0.48
C ALA A 11 -1.39 13.17 -0.26
N ASP A 12 -1.30 14.45 0.08
CA ASP A 12 -0.04 15.14 0.37
C ASP A 12 0.66 14.56 1.61
N ARG A 13 -0.08 14.33 2.70
CA ARG A 13 0.48 13.67 3.90
C ARG A 13 1.02 12.29 3.58
N ILE A 14 0.31 11.52 2.76
CA ILE A 14 0.77 10.21 2.29
C ILE A 14 2.05 10.36 1.46
N ARG A 15 2.09 11.26 0.47
CA ARG A 15 3.28 11.54 -0.35
C ARG A 15 4.49 11.91 0.51
N THR A 16 4.30 12.76 1.52
CA THR A 16 5.38 13.12 2.45
C THR A 16 5.85 11.90 3.22
N THR A 17 4.92 11.12 3.77
CA THR A 17 5.23 9.93 4.58
C THR A 17 6.01 8.89 3.77
N ILE A 18 5.59 8.59 2.55
CA ILE A 18 6.23 7.55 1.73
C ILE A 18 7.65 7.90 1.29
N ASN A 19 8.02 9.17 1.33
CA ASN A 19 9.37 9.65 0.98
C ASN A 19 10.33 9.65 2.18
N THR A 20 9.86 9.34 3.38
CA THR A 20 10.72 9.27 4.58
C THR A 20 11.64 8.05 4.57
N ALA A 21 12.76 8.13 5.27
CA ALA A 21 13.66 6.98 5.45
C ALA A 21 12.95 5.81 6.16
N GLY A 22 12.17 6.10 7.20
CA GLY A 22 11.42 5.07 7.92
C GLY A 22 10.43 4.32 7.02
N TRP A 23 9.78 5.00 6.07
CA TRP A 23 8.91 4.32 5.13
C TRP A 23 9.67 3.40 4.17
N LYS A 24 10.90 3.75 3.77
CA LYS A 24 11.75 2.85 2.97
C LYS A 24 12.07 1.56 3.73
N ASP A 25 12.30 1.64 5.03
CA ASP A 25 12.51 0.46 5.86
C ASP A 25 11.25 -0.41 5.93
N ILE A 26 10.07 0.21 6.03
CA ILE A 26 8.78 -0.49 5.96
C ILE A 26 8.57 -1.17 4.60
N LEU A 27 8.88 -0.50 3.49
CA LEU A 27 8.81 -1.09 2.14
C LEU A 27 9.74 -2.30 2.01
N ASN A 28 10.98 -2.20 2.50
CA ASN A 28 11.93 -3.29 2.51
C ASN A 28 11.44 -4.46 3.38
N PHE A 29 10.90 -4.17 4.56
CA PHE A 29 10.29 -5.17 5.44
C PHE A 29 9.12 -5.88 4.75
N MET A 30 8.19 -5.14 4.16
CA MET A 30 7.05 -5.70 3.44
C MET A 30 7.50 -6.55 2.25
N LYS A 31 8.49 -6.09 1.48
CA LYS A 31 9.07 -6.87 0.38
C LYS A 31 9.63 -8.20 0.87
N ASN A 32 10.47 -8.17 1.90
CA ASN A 32 11.09 -9.37 2.47
C ASN A 32 10.02 -10.35 3.02
N LYS A 33 8.97 -9.82 3.66
CA LYS A 33 7.87 -10.65 4.16
C LYS A 33 7.03 -11.23 3.04
N LYS A 34 6.73 -10.45 1.99
CA LYS A 34 6.04 -10.94 0.80
C LYS A 34 6.79 -12.10 0.18
N GLU A 35 8.10 -11.95 -0.07
CA GLU A 35 8.96 -13.00 -0.61
C GLU A 35 8.94 -14.26 0.28
N TYR A 36 9.08 -14.10 1.60
CA TYR A 36 9.01 -15.19 2.56
C TYR A 36 7.69 -15.97 2.49
N TYR A 37 6.55 -15.29 2.53
CA TYR A 37 5.24 -15.96 2.49
C TYR A 37 4.92 -16.53 1.11
N THR A 38 5.39 -15.92 0.02
CA THR A 38 5.34 -16.54 -1.31
C THR A 38 6.09 -17.89 -1.31
N GLN A 39 7.28 -17.95 -0.72
CA GLN A 39 8.02 -19.23 -0.61
C GLN A 39 7.27 -20.27 0.22
N ILE A 40 6.64 -19.88 1.34
CA ILE A 40 5.79 -20.80 2.12
C ILE A 40 4.65 -21.35 1.26
N ALA A 41 3.91 -20.49 0.57
CA ALA A 41 2.78 -20.89 -0.25
C ALA A 41 3.16 -21.84 -1.40
N LEU A 42 4.40 -21.77 -1.89
CA LEU A 42 4.91 -22.62 -2.97
C LEU A 42 5.49 -23.96 -2.49
N THR A 43 5.95 -24.04 -1.24
CA THR A 43 6.75 -25.19 -0.75
C THR A 43 6.05 -26.02 0.32
N GLU A 44 5.09 -25.45 1.03
CA GLU A 44 4.36 -26.12 2.10
C GLU A 44 3.32 -27.10 1.53
N LYS A 45 2.98 -28.13 2.31
CA LYS A 45 1.96 -29.13 1.98
C LYS A 45 0.70 -28.98 2.83
N ASP A 46 0.83 -28.34 3.98
CA ASP A 46 -0.30 -27.97 4.83
C ASP A 46 -1.13 -26.86 4.17
N LEU A 47 -2.36 -27.21 3.79
CA LEU A 47 -3.27 -26.31 3.11
C LEU A 47 -3.63 -25.07 3.95
N TYR A 48 -3.73 -25.21 5.27
CA TYR A 48 -4.03 -24.07 6.15
C TYR A 48 -2.90 -23.04 6.14
N LYS A 49 -1.65 -23.53 6.17
CA LYS A 49 -0.47 -22.64 6.10
C LYS A 49 -0.33 -21.99 4.72
N ILE A 50 -0.67 -22.70 3.65
CA ILE A 50 -0.71 -22.14 2.30
C ILE A 50 -1.71 -20.97 2.25
N TYR A 51 -2.95 -21.18 2.72
CA TYR A 51 -3.97 -20.13 2.71
C TYR A 51 -3.58 -18.92 3.58
N TYR A 52 -3.00 -19.18 4.75
CA TYR A 52 -2.48 -18.12 5.60
C TYR A 52 -1.40 -17.30 4.88
N ALA A 53 -0.45 -17.97 4.22
CA ALA A 53 0.61 -17.31 3.48
C ALA A 53 0.08 -16.50 2.28
N GLN A 54 -0.90 -17.03 1.55
CA GLN A 54 -1.57 -16.33 0.46
C GLN A 54 -2.30 -15.08 0.94
N ALA A 55 -3.06 -15.17 2.04
CA ALA A 55 -3.75 -14.02 2.63
C ALA A 55 -2.77 -12.92 3.07
N PHE A 56 -1.58 -13.29 3.56
CA PHE A 56 -0.55 -12.32 3.93
C PHE A 56 0.03 -11.59 2.71
N VAL A 57 0.30 -12.33 1.62
CA VAL A 57 0.76 -11.75 0.35
C VAL A 57 -0.30 -10.79 -0.21
N GLU A 58 -1.56 -11.21 -0.21
CA GLU A 58 -2.69 -10.39 -0.66
C GLU A 58 -2.82 -9.10 0.16
N ALA A 59 -2.73 -9.19 1.49
CA ALA A 59 -2.80 -8.01 2.37
C ALA A 59 -1.71 -6.97 2.05
N ILE A 60 -0.48 -7.41 1.76
CA ILE A 60 0.60 -6.50 1.35
C ILE A 60 0.26 -5.81 0.02
N ASP A 61 -0.28 -6.56 -0.94
CA ASP A 61 -0.64 -6.02 -2.25
C ASP A 61 -1.80 -5.04 -2.15
N THR A 62 -2.83 -5.34 -1.34
CA THR A 62 -3.93 -4.42 -1.05
C THR A 62 -3.42 -3.12 -0.44
N ILE A 63 -2.55 -3.15 0.57
CA ILE A 63 -1.99 -1.93 1.17
C ILE A 63 -1.29 -1.06 0.13
N ASN A 64 -0.47 -1.67 -0.74
CA ASN A 64 0.23 -0.93 -1.79
C ASN A 64 -0.74 -0.33 -2.82
N LEU A 65 -1.80 -1.05 -3.19
CA LEU A 65 -2.82 -0.56 -4.11
C LEU A 65 -3.59 0.62 -3.52
N GLU A 66 -4.03 0.54 -2.26
CA GLU A 66 -4.77 1.59 -1.57
C GLU A 66 -3.95 2.89 -1.44
N ILE A 67 -2.67 2.77 -1.07
CA ILE A 67 -1.76 3.94 -0.97
C ILE A 67 -1.64 4.64 -2.32
N ASN A 68 -1.43 3.88 -3.40
CA ASN A 68 -1.34 4.45 -4.75
C ASN A 68 -2.69 5.03 -5.21
N GLY A 69 -3.79 4.40 -4.83
CA GLY A 69 -5.16 4.87 -5.07
C GLY A 69 -5.38 6.26 -4.47
N LEU A 70 -5.07 6.44 -3.18
CA LEU A 70 -5.23 7.72 -2.47
C LEU A 70 -4.36 8.83 -3.08
N ILE A 71 -3.12 8.51 -3.48
CA ILE A 71 -2.24 9.48 -4.17
C ILE A 71 -2.84 9.92 -5.51
N ARG A 72 -3.41 8.98 -6.27
CA ARG A 72 -4.07 9.25 -7.56
C ARG A 72 -5.33 10.09 -7.37
N GLU A 73 -6.18 9.74 -6.41
CA GLU A 73 -7.38 10.51 -6.08
C GLU A 73 -7.06 11.96 -5.70
N GLY A 74 -5.99 12.18 -4.92
CA GLY A 74 -5.47 13.52 -4.65
C GLY A 74 -5.08 14.29 -5.92
N ASN A 75 -4.35 13.65 -6.84
CA ASN A 75 -3.96 14.26 -8.11
C ASN A 75 -5.18 14.65 -8.98
N GLU A 76 -6.23 13.83 -8.96
CA GLU A 76 -7.47 14.11 -9.67
C GLU A 76 -8.26 15.25 -9.03
N ALA A 77 -8.37 15.26 -7.69
CA ALA A 77 -8.98 16.34 -6.93
C ALA A 77 -8.30 17.70 -7.20
N GLU A 78 -6.97 17.75 -7.24
CA GLU A 78 -6.22 18.97 -7.59
C GLU A 78 -6.56 19.49 -8.99
N LYS A 79 -6.72 18.59 -9.97
CA LYS A 79 -7.08 18.96 -11.34
C LYS A 79 -8.49 19.52 -11.42
N LEU A 80 -9.43 18.93 -10.66
CA LEU A 80 -10.83 19.35 -10.64
C LEU A 80 -11.01 20.68 -9.91
N ARG A 81 -10.28 20.92 -8.81
CA ARG A 81 -10.36 22.20 -8.06
C ARG A 81 -9.87 23.41 -8.87
N LYS A 82 -8.98 23.20 -9.84
CA LYS A 82 -8.40 24.26 -10.71
C LYS A 82 -9.26 24.59 -11.93
N LYS A 83 -10.31 23.82 -12.20
CA LYS A 83 -11.30 24.08 -13.26
C LYS A 83 -12.46 24.87 -12.72
#